data_AF-A0A2V6PTJ3-F1
#
_entry.id   AF-A0A2V6PTJ3-F1
#
_cell.length_a   1.000
_cell.length_b   1.000
_cell.length_c   1.000
_cell.angle_alpha   90.00
_cell.angle_beta   90.00
_cell.angle_gamma   90.00
#
_symmetry.space_group_name_H-M   'P 1'
#
loop_
_entity.id
_entity.type
_entity.pdbx_description
1 polymer ?
#
loop_
_entity_poly.entity_id
_entity_poly.type
_entity_poly.pdbx_seq_one_letter_code
_entity_poly.pdbx_strand_id
1 'polypeptide(L)'
;MRIALVLLVLATIMAAPAWARDERPPDEARARMEVHLKEVNRLAQHFDGVMGSDCPRFGSRPEWTTYFDGEIERVVLLVAHLEQAWYEATRTGDDDVRRAAKAPRKRLDQARALLDKLQGCAEDNGASFSSMGVWRRIEREVPQRQSEIALP
;
A
#
# COMPACT_ATOMS: atom_id res chain seq x y z
N MET A 1 32.68 14.75 53.37
CA MET A 1 32.73 15.96 52.54
C MET A 1 33.26 15.57 51.16
N ARG A 2 32.41 15.68 50.13
CA ARG A 2 32.74 15.91 48.70
C ARG A 2 33.47 14.78 47.92
N ILE A 3 32.74 14.02 47.08
CA ILE A 3 32.44 14.28 45.64
C ILE A 3 33.59 13.78 44.74
N ALA A 4 33.40 12.61 44.12
CA ALA A 4 33.28 12.41 42.65
C ALA A 4 34.64 12.12 41.96
N LEU A 5 34.75 11.45 40.81
CA LEU A 5 33.81 11.27 39.72
C LEU A 5 34.24 10.01 38.92
N VAL A 6 33.24 9.22 38.54
CA VAL A 6 33.30 8.08 37.62
C VAL A 6 33.65 8.56 36.22
N LEU A 7 34.59 7.90 35.53
CA LEU A 7 34.80 8.04 34.08
C LEU A 7 34.84 6.64 33.43
N LEU A 8 33.67 6.04 33.28
CA LEU A 8 33.45 4.96 32.32
C LEU A 8 32.90 5.62 31.04
N VAL A 9 33.77 5.83 30.06
CA VAL A 9 33.36 6.29 28.73
C VAL A 9 32.71 5.11 28.02
N LEU A 10 31.39 4.95 28.18
CA LEU A 10 30.59 4.14 27.26
C LEU A 10 30.52 4.88 25.94
N ALA A 11 31.33 4.46 24.97
CA ALA A 11 31.10 4.77 23.58
C ALA A 11 29.86 3.97 23.12
N THR A 12 28.66 4.48 23.43
CA THR A 12 27.44 4.07 22.73
C THR A 12 27.56 4.55 21.30
N ILE A 13 27.99 3.64 20.41
CA ILE A 13 27.76 3.75 18.98
C ILE A 13 26.23 3.79 18.82
N MET A 14 25.66 5.00 18.77
CA MET A 14 24.32 5.18 18.25
C MET A 14 24.39 4.80 16.78
N ALA A 15 24.10 3.54 16.47
CA ALA A 15 23.63 3.17 15.15
C ALA A 15 22.34 3.97 14.94
N ALA A 16 22.46 5.13 14.28
CA ALA A 16 21.31 5.87 13.84
C ALA A 16 20.42 4.92 13.03
N PRO A 17 19.10 4.91 13.23
CA PRO A 17 18.22 4.05 12.43
C PRO A 17 18.48 4.34 10.95
N ALA A 18 18.50 3.31 10.11
CA ALA A 18 18.81 3.41 8.68
C ALA A 18 17.94 4.45 7.91
N TRP A 19 16.85 4.90 8.54
CA TRP A 19 15.92 5.91 8.03
C TRP A 19 16.36 7.36 8.32
N ALA A 20 17.40 7.58 9.14
CA ALA A 20 17.78 8.88 9.67
C ALA A 20 18.44 9.83 8.66
N ARG A 21 18.91 9.33 7.51
CA ARG A 21 19.39 10.15 6.40
C ARG A 21 19.23 9.39 5.10
N ASP A 22 17.98 9.25 4.67
CA ASP A 22 17.76 9.09 3.24
C ASP A 22 18.02 10.49 2.61
N GLU A 23 19.24 10.65 2.09
CA GLU A 23 19.82 11.92 1.60
C GLU A 23 19.36 12.27 0.17
N ARG A 24 18.41 11.51 -0.39
CA ARG A 24 17.99 11.67 -1.77
C ARG A 24 17.42 13.09 -2.00
N PRO A 25 17.79 13.74 -3.11
CA PRO A 25 17.28 15.04 -3.47
C PRO A 25 15.74 15.10 -3.55
N PRO A 26 15.09 16.24 -3.25
CA PRO A 26 13.64 16.39 -3.33
C PRO A 26 13.04 16.09 -4.71
N ASP A 27 13.76 16.37 -5.79
CA ASP A 27 13.36 16.06 -7.16
C ASP A 27 13.35 14.55 -7.44
N GLU A 28 14.28 13.80 -6.87
CA GLU A 28 14.29 12.33 -6.94
C GLU A 28 13.08 11.74 -6.21
N ALA A 29 12.79 12.23 -5.00
CA ALA A 29 11.60 11.81 -4.24
C ALA A 29 10.29 12.14 -5.00
N ARG A 30 10.23 13.30 -5.67
CA ARG A 30 9.10 13.66 -6.54
C ARG A 30 8.95 12.69 -7.71
N ALA A 31 10.02 12.40 -8.44
CA ALA A 31 9.98 11.48 -9.58
C ALA A 31 9.48 10.09 -9.18
N ARG A 32 9.94 9.59 -8.03
CA ARG A 32 9.51 8.29 -7.50
C ARG A 32 8.07 8.27 -7.03
N MET A 33 7.60 9.34 -6.38
CA MET A 33 6.18 9.52 -6.08
C MET A 33 5.35 9.42 -7.37
N GLU A 34 5.76 10.10 -8.44
CA GLU A 34 5.04 10.08 -9.73
C GLU A 34 4.96 8.66 -10.33
N VAL A 35 6.02 7.85 -10.20
CA VAL A 35 6.00 6.43 -10.61
C VAL A 35 4.92 5.65 -9.83
N HIS A 36 4.85 5.81 -8.51
CA HIS A 36 3.83 5.14 -7.72
C HIS A 36 2.41 5.63 -8.05
N LEU A 37 2.23 6.92 -8.33
CA LEU A 37 0.94 7.45 -8.77
C LEU A 37 0.49 6.89 -10.13
N LYS A 38 1.43 6.64 -11.05
CA LYS A 38 1.13 5.96 -12.31
C LYS A 38 0.59 4.55 -12.08
N GLU A 39 1.21 3.79 -11.17
CA GLU A 39 0.74 2.45 -10.81
C GLU A 39 -0.62 2.47 -10.11
N VAL A 40 -0.84 3.42 -9.20
CA VAL A 40 -2.16 3.66 -8.58
C VAL A 40 -3.23 3.88 -9.64
N ASN A 41 -2.96 4.71 -10.65
CA ASN A 41 -3.93 4.98 -11.72
C ASN A 41 -4.20 3.73 -12.58
N ARG A 42 -3.17 2.94 -12.90
CA ARG A 42 -3.32 1.68 -13.64
C ARG A 42 -4.20 0.68 -12.89
N LEU A 43 -3.94 0.49 -11.60
CA LEU A 43 -4.73 -0.40 -10.74
C LEU A 43 -6.16 0.11 -10.55
N ALA A 44 -6.34 1.42 -10.35
CA ALA A 44 -7.66 2.02 -10.26
C ALA A 44 -8.48 1.83 -11.54
N GLN A 45 -7.87 1.98 -12.72
CA GLN A 45 -8.55 1.75 -13.99
C GLN A 45 -8.98 0.29 -14.16
N HIS A 46 -8.15 -0.67 -13.73
CA HIS A 46 -8.52 -2.08 -13.67
C HIS A 46 -9.75 -2.30 -12.79
N PHE A 47 -9.76 -1.73 -11.57
CA PHE A 47 -10.90 -1.86 -10.66
C PHE A 47 -12.16 -1.15 -11.15
N ASP A 48 -12.03 0.00 -11.80
CA ASP A 48 -13.16 0.67 -12.46
C ASP A 48 -13.79 -0.28 -13.52
N GLY A 49 -12.97 -1.04 -14.25
CA GLY A 49 -13.41 -2.08 -15.18
C GLY A 49 -14.09 -3.29 -14.51
N VAL A 50 -13.52 -3.79 -13.41
CA VAL A 50 -14.13 -4.87 -12.63
C VAL A 50 -15.47 -4.41 -12.05
N MET A 51 -15.55 -3.20 -11.50
CA MET A 51 -16.76 -2.62 -10.94
C MET A 51 -17.86 -2.42 -11.98
N GLY A 52 -17.52 -2.09 -13.22
CA GLY A 52 -18.48 -1.90 -14.32
C GLY A 52 -18.97 -3.17 -15.00
N SER A 53 -18.34 -4.33 -14.75
CA SER A 53 -18.65 -5.60 -15.43
C SER A 53 -19.62 -6.48 -14.62
N ASP A 54 -20.30 -7.44 -15.25
CA ASP A 54 -21.07 -8.46 -14.51
C ASP A 54 -20.15 -9.37 -13.68
N CYS A 55 -20.72 -10.11 -12.72
CA CYS A 55 -19.95 -11.08 -11.94
C CYS A 55 -19.38 -12.17 -12.88
N PRO A 56 -18.06 -12.41 -12.86
CA PRO A 56 -17.46 -13.47 -13.65
C PRO A 56 -17.97 -14.83 -13.14
N ARG A 57 -18.24 -15.73 -14.08
CA ARG A 57 -18.63 -17.12 -13.79
C ARG A 57 -17.51 -18.06 -14.16
N PHE A 58 -17.16 -18.94 -13.24
CA PHE A 58 -16.10 -19.92 -13.41
C PHE A 58 -16.67 -21.34 -13.48
N GLY A 59 -15.94 -22.24 -14.14
CA GLY A 59 -16.35 -23.65 -14.26
C GLY A 59 -16.14 -24.42 -12.95
N SER A 60 -15.35 -23.87 -12.04
CA SER A 60 -15.02 -24.50 -10.77
C SER A 60 -14.69 -23.49 -9.67
N ARG A 61 -14.86 -23.90 -8.41
CA ARG A 61 -14.49 -23.09 -7.25
C ARG A 61 -12.99 -22.71 -7.21
N PRO A 62 -12.03 -23.60 -7.55
CA PRO A 62 -10.62 -23.23 -7.60
C PRO A 62 -10.28 -22.13 -8.62
N GLU A 63 -10.95 -22.10 -9.76
CA GLU A 63 -10.81 -21.01 -10.74
C GLU A 63 -11.28 -19.68 -10.16
N TRP A 64 -12.43 -19.66 -9.50
CA TRP A 64 -12.92 -18.48 -8.77
C TRP A 64 -11.90 -18.03 -7.71
N THR A 65 -11.39 -18.95 -6.89
CA THR A 65 -10.38 -18.63 -5.87
C THR A 65 -9.14 -17.99 -6.47
N THR A 66 -8.66 -18.52 -7.61
CA THR A 66 -7.48 -17.99 -8.30
C THR A 66 -7.71 -16.57 -8.81
N TYR A 67 -8.88 -16.31 -9.41
CA TYR A 67 -9.29 -14.97 -9.80
C TYR A 67 -9.36 -14.04 -8.60
N PHE A 68 -10.07 -14.45 -7.55
CA PHE A 68 -10.28 -13.67 -6.34
C PHE A 68 -8.95 -13.29 -5.67
N ASP A 69 -8.06 -14.26 -5.45
CA ASP A 69 -6.74 -14.02 -4.85
C ASP A 69 -5.93 -13.01 -5.68
N GLY A 70 -5.98 -13.12 -7.01
CA GLY A 70 -5.35 -12.14 -7.90
C GLY A 70 -5.95 -10.73 -7.79
N GLU A 71 -7.24 -10.59 -7.55
CA GLU A 71 -7.87 -9.28 -7.28
C GLU A 71 -7.44 -8.73 -5.91
N ILE A 72 -7.35 -9.57 -4.89
CA ILE A 72 -6.87 -9.18 -3.56
C ILE A 72 -5.41 -8.71 -3.63
N GLU A 73 -4.54 -9.44 -4.34
CA GLU A 73 -3.14 -9.03 -4.55
C GLU A 73 -3.04 -7.64 -5.20
N ARG A 74 -3.88 -7.36 -6.21
CA ARG A 74 -3.94 -6.03 -6.82
C ARG A 74 -4.40 -4.96 -5.85
N VAL A 75 -5.33 -5.26 -4.93
CA VAL A 75 -5.76 -4.31 -3.90
C VAL A 75 -4.61 -4.03 -2.94
N VAL A 76 -3.87 -5.06 -2.51
CA VAL A 76 -2.67 -4.88 -1.68
C VAL A 76 -1.66 -3.98 -2.39
N LEU A 77 -1.40 -4.19 -3.68
CA LEU A 77 -0.52 -3.34 -4.48
C LEU A 77 -1.02 -1.89 -4.57
N LEU A 78 -2.32 -1.67 -4.75
CA LEU A 78 -2.90 -0.33 -4.79
C LEU A 78 -2.63 0.43 -3.49
N VAL A 79 -2.92 -0.20 -2.36
CA VAL A 79 -2.71 0.42 -1.04
C VAL A 79 -1.22 0.63 -0.78
N ALA A 80 -0.37 -0.34 -1.12
CA ALA A 80 1.08 -0.20 -0.96
C ALA A 80 1.64 0.97 -1.79
N HIS A 81 1.22 1.13 -3.05
CA HIS A 81 1.64 2.28 -3.87
C HIS A 81 1.12 3.61 -3.35
N LEU A 82 -0.10 3.67 -2.80
CA LEU A 82 -0.63 4.88 -2.15
C LEU A 82 0.22 5.29 -0.94
N GLU A 83 0.56 4.32 -0.08
CA GLU A 83 1.38 4.56 1.10
C GLU A 83 2.81 4.95 0.71
N GLN A 84 3.39 4.30 -0.30
CA GLN A 84 4.72 4.65 -0.80
C GLN A 84 4.75 6.03 -1.47
N ALA A 85 3.75 6.37 -2.29
CA ALA A 85 3.64 7.70 -2.89
C ALA A 85 3.58 8.79 -1.81
N TRP A 86 2.83 8.55 -0.73
CA TRP A 86 2.75 9.48 0.40
C TRP A 86 4.08 9.61 1.15
N TYR A 87 4.76 8.50 1.38
CA TYR A 87 6.08 8.49 1.99
C TYR A 87 7.05 9.36 1.18
N GLU A 88 7.20 9.12 -0.12
CA GLU A 88 8.10 9.88 -1.00
C GLU A 88 7.70 11.36 -1.07
N ALA A 89 6.40 11.67 -1.19
CA ALA A 89 5.91 13.04 -1.23
C ALA A 89 6.27 13.83 0.02
N THR A 90 6.23 13.20 1.20
CA THR A 90 6.57 13.84 2.48
C THR A 90 8.05 14.25 2.53
N ARG A 91 8.93 13.53 1.82
CA ARG A 91 10.37 13.84 1.75
C ARG A 91 10.68 15.09 0.93
N THR A 92 9.79 15.48 0.02
CA THR A 92 10.02 16.65 -0.84
C THR A 92 9.92 17.99 -0.10
N GLY A 93 9.19 18.03 1.02
CA GLY A 93 8.84 19.28 1.72
C GLY A 93 7.82 20.16 0.97
N ASP A 94 7.38 19.77 -0.22
CA ASP A 94 6.47 20.54 -1.08
C ASP A 94 4.99 20.17 -0.79
N ASP A 95 4.19 21.17 -0.43
CA ASP A 95 2.78 21.01 -0.08
C ASP A 95 1.90 20.58 -1.26
N ASP A 96 2.23 21.04 -2.47
CA ASP A 96 1.50 20.69 -3.68
C ASP A 96 1.78 19.25 -4.08
N VAL A 97 3.02 18.80 -3.92
CA VAL A 97 3.41 17.39 -4.10
C VAL A 97 2.68 16.49 -3.09
N ARG A 98 2.64 16.87 -1.80
CA ARG A 98 1.87 16.13 -0.78
C ARG A 98 0.38 16.09 -1.11
N ARG A 99 -0.20 17.19 -1.61
CA ARG A 99 -1.61 17.22 -2.02
C ARG A 99 -1.87 16.27 -3.19
N ALA A 100 -0.98 16.24 -4.17
CA ALA A 100 -1.07 15.31 -5.31
C ALA A 100 -1.01 13.84 -4.85
N ALA A 101 -0.10 13.49 -3.94
CA ALA A 101 -0.01 12.13 -3.38
C ALA A 101 -1.21 11.74 -2.51
N LYS A 102 -1.83 12.72 -1.82
CA LYS A 102 -3.00 12.46 -0.96
C LYS A 102 -4.29 12.29 -1.77
N ALA A 103 -4.47 13.03 -2.86
CA ALA A 103 -5.68 13.03 -3.68
C ALA A 103 -6.22 11.62 -4.07
N PRO A 104 -5.39 10.65 -4.50
CA PRO A 104 -5.86 9.33 -4.88
C PRO A 104 -6.22 8.42 -3.71
N ARG A 105 -6.02 8.80 -2.44
CA ARG A 105 -6.43 7.96 -1.30
C ARG A 105 -7.94 7.69 -1.22
N LYS A 106 -8.77 8.50 -1.89
CA LYS A 106 -10.20 8.18 -2.10
C LYS A 106 -10.43 6.84 -2.80
N ARG A 107 -9.42 6.30 -3.50
CA ARG A 107 -9.47 4.97 -4.12
C ARG A 107 -9.56 3.84 -3.08
N LEU A 108 -9.23 4.08 -1.81
CA LEU A 108 -9.44 3.11 -0.73
C LEU A 108 -10.91 2.78 -0.52
N ASP A 109 -11.80 3.77 -0.67
CA ASP A 109 -13.24 3.54 -0.57
C ASP A 109 -13.75 2.70 -1.74
N GLN A 110 -13.20 2.89 -2.94
CA GLN A 110 -13.49 2.03 -4.09
C GLN A 110 -12.96 0.61 -3.89
N ALA A 111 -11.77 0.44 -3.30
CA ALA A 111 -11.25 -0.88 -2.98
C ALA A 111 -12.13 -1.62 -1.96
N ARG A 112 -12.71 -0.92 -0.99
CA ARG A 112 -13.70 -1.50 -0.07
C ARG A 112 -14.98 -1.91 -0.81
N ALA A 113 -15.52 -1.03 -1.66
CA ALA A 113 -16.69 -1.35 -2.49
C ALA A 113 -16.45 -2.53 -3.43
N LEU A 114 -15.22 -2.69 -3.94
CA LEU A 114 -14.81 -3.86 -4.73
C LEU A 114 -14.92 -5.15 -3.92
N LEU A 115 -14.48 -5.16 -2.65
CA LEU A 115 -14.61 -6.35 -1.81
C LEU A 115 -16.06 -6.75 -1.60
N ASP A 116 -16.95 -5.77 -1.40
CA ASP A 116 -18.38 -6.02 -1.24
C ASP A 116 -19.00 -6.58 -2.54
N LYS A 117 -18.59 -6.05 -3.70
CA LYS A 117 -18.98 -6.62 -4.99
C LYS A 117 -18.49 -8.06 -5.15
N LEU A 118 -17.21 -8.31 -4.90
CA LEU A 118 -16.63 -9.65 -5.02
C LEU A 118 -17.28 -10.64 -4.04
N GLN A 119 -17.75 -10.16 -2.88
CA GLN A 119 -18.49 -10.96 -1.92
C GLN A 119 -19.81 -11.44 -2.52
N GLY A 120 -20.55 -10.56 -3.19
CA GLY A 120 -21.76 -10.94 -3.94
C GLY A 120 -21.46 -11.93 -5.08
N CYS A 121 -20.40 -11.68 -5.85
CA CYS A 121 -20.02 -12.59 -6.93
C CYS A 121 -19.54 -13.97 -6.45
N ALA A 122 -19.05 -14.08 -5.22
CA ALA A 122 -18.60 -15.35 -4.65
C ALA A 122 -19.76 -16.35 -4.52
N GLU A 123 -20.96 -15.88 -4.15
CA GLU A 123 -22.14 -16.72 -3.94
C GLU A 123 -22.52 -17.45 -5.24
N ASP A 124 -22.54 -16.73 -6.36
CA ASP A 124 -22.79 -17.28 -7.71
C ASP A 124 -21.73 -18.29 -8.16
N ASN A 125 -20.54 -18.25 -7.55
CA ASN A 125 -19.43 -19.18 -7.80
C ASN A 125 -19.31 -20.27 -6.71
N GLY A 126 -20.32 -20.45 -5.85
CA GLY A 126 -20.34 -21.46 -4.80
C GLY A 126 -19.29 -21.23 -3.70
N ALA A 127 -18.90 -19.98 -3.49
CA ALA A 127 -17.93 -19.55 -2.49
C ALA A 127 -18.54 -18.46 -1.59
N SER A 128 -17.87 -18.22 -0.46
CA SER A 128 -18.21 -17.11 0.43
C SER A 128 -16.97 -16.66 1.19
N PHE A 129 -16.95 -15.38 1.55
CA PHE A 129 -15.91 -14.80 2.39
C PHE A 129 -16.47 -13.59 3.14
N SER A 130 -15.70 -13.02 4.07
CA SER A 130 -16.03 -11.77 4.77
C SER A 130 -15.19 -10.62 4.20
N SER A 131 -15.82 -9.60 3.62
CA SER A 131 -15.13 -8.39 3.13
C SER A 131 -14.24 -7.77 4.21
N MET A 132 -14.74 -7.66 5.45
CA MET A 132 -13.98 -7.14 6.58
C MET A 132 -12.80 -8.05 6.99
N GLY A 133 -12.97 -9.37 6.90
CA GLY A 133 -11.88 -10.32 7.15
C GLY A 133 -10.75 -10.16 6.12
N VAL A 134 -11.11 -10.01 4.85
CA VAL A 134 -10.19 -9.79 3.74
C VAL A 134 -9.54 -8.41 3.83
N TRP A 135 -10.28 -7.36 4.16
CA TRP A 135 -9.72 -6.02 4.37
C TRP A 135 -8.64 -6.00 5.45
N ARG A 136 -8.89 -6.65 6.60
CA ARG A 136 -7.88 -6.79 7.65
C ARG A 136 -6.66 -7.57 7.20
N ARG A 137 -6.82 -8.55 6.30
CA ARG A 137 -5.70 -9.29 5.70
C ARG A 137 -4.87 -8.36 4.81
N ILE A 138 -5.52 -7.60 3.93
CA ILE A 138 -4.87 -6.58 3.10
C ILE A 138 -4.05 -5.62 3.97
N GLU A 139 -4.64 -5.04 5.02
CA GLU A 139 -3.94 -4.12 5.93
C GLU A 139 -2.67 -4.72 6.56
N ARG A 140 -2.65 -6.04 6.83
CA ARG A 140 -1.45 -6.72 7.36
C ARG A 140 -0.39 -6.98 6.30
N GLU A 141 -0.78 -7.19 5.05
CA GLU A 141 0.14 -7.48 3.94
C GLU A 141 0.76 -6.21 3.35
N VAL A 142 0.07 -5.07 3.45
CA VAL A 142 0.51 -3.79 2.88
C VAL A 142 1.90 -3.35 3.32
N PRO A 143 2.30 -3.38 4.62
CA PRO A 143 3.63 -2.92 5.02
C PRO A 143 4.76 -3.73 4.38
N GLN A 144 4.59 -5.06 4.31
CA GLN A 144 5.56 -5.91 3.62
C GLN A 144 5.60 -5.55 2.14
N ARG A 145 4.44 -5.49 1.47
CA ARG A 145 4.39 -5.19 0.05
C ARG A 145 4.96 -3.80 -0.26
N GLN A 146 4.68 -2.80 0.58
CA GLN A 146 5.24 -1.46 0.47
C GLN A 146 6.77 -1.48 0.48
N SER A 147 7.38 -2.28 1.36
CA SER A 147 8.84 -2.41 1.41
C SER A 147 9.44 -3.08 0.17
N GLU A 148 8.70 -3.99 -0.46
CA GLU A 148 9.13 -4.69 -1.68
C GLU A 148 9.05 -3.82 -2.93
N ILE A 149 8.09 -2.88 -2.97
CA ILE A 149 7.88 -1.97 -4.11
C ILE A 149 8.60 -0.63 -3.95
N ALA A 150 9.15 -0.34 -2.76
CA ALA A 150 9.96 0.84 -2.55
C ALA A 150 11.18 0.72 -3.47
N LEU A 151 11.23 1.58 -4.49
CA LEU A 151 12.36 1.59 -5.43
C LEU A 151 13.67 1.85 -4.63
N PRO A 152 14.85 1.39 -5.07
CA PRO A 152 16.11 1.80 -4.47
C PRO A 152 16.35 3.30 -4.69
#